data_AF-G5SW62-F1
#
_entry.id   AF-G5SW62-F1
#
_cell.length_a   1.000
_cell.length_b   1.000
_cell.length_c   1.000
_cell.angle_alpha   90.00
_cell.angle_beta   90.00
_cell.angle_gamma   90.00
#
_symmetry.space_group_name_H-M   'P 1'
#
loop_
_entity.id
_entity.type
_entity.pdbx_description
1 polymer ?
#
loop_
_entity_poly.entity_id
_entity_poly.type
_entity_poly.pdbx_seq_one_letter_code
_entity_poly.pdbx_strand_id
1 'polypeptide(L)' 'MMEWENKLYQLLLPKDEAAEVARDWAERNIESDLRLRKAKTWGHIVIETRDVMFARNIQVWHPSCKVNIKDL' A
#
# COMPACT_ATOMS: atom_id res chain seq x y z
N MET A 1 1.91 -4.28 -23.76
CA MET A 1 1.75 -4.71 -22.36
C MET A 1 2.51 -3.67 -21.55
N MET A 2 1.82 -2.85 -20.77
CA MET A 2 2.47 -1.70 -20.13
C MET A 2 3.44 -2.20 -19.05
N GLU A 3 4.61 -1.57 -18.90
CA GLU A 3 5.63 -1.93 -17.89
C GLU A 3 5.10 -1.96 -16.44
N TRP A 4 3.92 -1.40 -16.21
CA TRP A 4 3.27 -1.28 -14.91
C TRP A 4 2.39 -2.48 -14.54
N GLU A 5 2.01 -3.35 -15.48
CA GLU A 5 1.06 -4.45 -15.23
C GLU A 5 1.66 -5.60 -14.38
N ASN A 6 2.99 -5.71 -14.33
CA ASN A 6 3.71 -6.73 -13.56
C ASN A 6 4.51 -6.14 -12.39
N LYS A 7 3.97 -5.11 -11.72
CA LYS A 7 4.61 -4.53 -10.53
C LYS A 7 3.80 -4.81 -9.26
N LEU A 8 4.50 -5.02 -8.15
CA LEU A 8 3.94 -5.06 -6.80
C LEU A 8 4.49 -3.88 -6.00
N TYR A 9 3.61 -2.99 -5.57
CA TYR A 9 3.93 -1.86 -4.71
C TYR A 9 3.82 -2.30 -3.26
N GLN A 10 4.90 -2.15 -2.50
CA GLN A 10 4.95 -2.43 -1.07
C GLN A 10 5.18 -1.12 -0.32
N LEU A 11 4.21 -0.69 0.48
CA LEU A 11 4.25 0.55 1.27
C LEU A 11 4.40 0.20 2.75
N LEU A 12 5.50 0.61 3.37
CA LEU A 12 5.73 0.44 4.80
C LEU A 12 5.16 1.64 5.56
N LEU A 13 4.22 1.37 6.46
CA LEU A 13 3.49 2.36 7.24
C LEU A 13 3.53 2.02 8.74
N PRO A 14 3.48 3.01 9.65
CA PRO A 14 3.11 2.78 11.05
C PRO A 14 1.79 2.01 11.13
N LYS A 15 1.63 1.19 12.18
CA LYS A 15 0.45 0.32 12.33
C LYS A 15 -0.87 1.10 12.30
N ASP A 16 -0.90 2.28 12.91
CA ASP A 16 -2.11 3.10 13.01
C ASP A 16 -2.49 3.68 11.65
N GLU A 17 -1.51 4.22 10.90
CA GLU A 17 -1.72 4.69 9.53
C GLU A 17 -2.12 3.55 8.58
N ALA A 18 -1.53 2.37 8.72
CA ALA A 18 -1.93 1.20 7.93
C ALA A 18 -3.38 0.76 8.23
N ALA A 19 -3.83 0.93 9.47
CA ALA A 19 -5.21 0.65 9.86
C ALA A 19 -6.18 1.70 9.26
N GLU A 20 -5.77 2.97 9.18
CA GLU A 20 -6.51 4.01 8.48
C GLU A 20 -6.67 3.69 6.99
N VAL A 21 -5.58 3.33 6.29
CA VAL A 21 -5.66 2.94 4.87
C VAL A 21 -6.59 1.73 4.67
N ALA A 22 -6.51 0.71 5.53
CA ALA A 22 -7.36 -0.46 5.44
C ALA A 22 -8.85 -0.12 5.70
N ARG A 23 -9.10 0.80 6.64
CA ARG A 23 -10.46 1.30 6.93
C ARG A 23 -11.00 2.07 5.73
N ASP A 24 -10.25 3.03 5.19
CA ASP A 24 -10.64 3.82 4.03
C ASP A 24 -10.91 2.95 2.80
N TRP A 25 -10.04 1.97 2.55
CA TRP A 25 -10.22 0.99 1.47
C TRP A 25 -11.55 0.25 1.58
N ALA A 26 -11.91 -0.20 2.79
CA ALA A 26 -13.16 -0.92 3.04
C ALA A 26 -14.39 -0.01 3.05
N GLU A 27 -14.35 1.11 3.78
CA GLU A 27 -15.51 2.01 3.98
C GLU A 27 -15.86 2.82 2.74
N ARG A 28 -14.85 3.18 1.93
CA ARG A 28 -15.05 3.92 0.68
C ARG A 28 -15.18 3.01 -0.53
N ASN A 29 -15.18 1.69 -0.32
CA ASN A 29 -15.26 0.66 -1.36
C ASN A 29 -14.29 0.95 -2.52
N ILE A 30 -13.02 1.19 -2.17
CA ILE A 30 -11.98 1.51 -3.17
C ILE A 30 -11.78 0.26 -4.04
N GLU A 31 -12.01 0.40 -5.35
CA GLU A 31 -11.84 -0.68 -6.32
C GLU A 31 -10.35 -0.92 -6.61
N SER A 32 -9.69 -1.60 -5.67
CA SER A 32 -8.25 -1.88 -5.73
C SER A 32 -7.92 -3.12 -4.90
N ASP A 33 -6.83 -3.81 -5.23
CA ASP A 33 -6.32 -4.87 -4.37
C ASP A 33 -5.60 -4.30 -3.15
N LEU A 34 -5.80 -4.93 -1.99
CA LEU A 34 -5.11 -4.60 -0.76
C LEU A 34 -4.72 -5.87 -0.02
N ARG A 35 -3.44 -5.98 0.34
CA ARG A 35 -2.94 -7.03 1.22
C ARG A 35 -2.11 -6.44 2.35
N LEU A 36 -2.45 -6.79 3.58
CA LEU A 36 -1.66 -6.45 4.76
C LEU A 36 -0.64 -7.55 5.05
N ARG A 37 0.61 -7.15 5.28
CA ARG A 37 1.72 -8.03 5.61
C ARG A 37 2.42 -7.55 6.87
N LYS A 38 2.81 -8.49 7.71
CA LYS A 38 3.66 -8.20 8.87
C LYS A 38 4.99 -7.62 8.40
N ALA A 39 5.36 -6.44 8.90
CA ALA A 39 6.68 -5.87 8.67
C ALA A 39 7.73 -6.47 9.62
N LYS A 40 9.00 -6.42 9.22
CA LYS A 40 10.12 -6.70 10.13
C LYS A 40 10.34 -5.57 11.13
N THR A 41 10.05 -4.34 10.72
CA THR A 41 10.13 -3.14 11.56
C THR A 41 9.01 -3.18 12.60
N TRP A 42 9.35 -3.09 13.88
CA TRP A 42 8.37 -3.10 14.96
C TRP A 42 7.40 -1.92 14.84
N GLY A 43 6.13 -2.13 15.18
CA GLY A 43 5.09 -1.11 15.09
C GLY A 43 4.68 -0.73 13.66
N HIS A 44 5.15 -1.45 12.63
CA HIS A 44 4.83 -1.16 11.23
C HIS A 44 4.14 -2.33 10.54
N ILE A 45 3.43 -2.01 9.46
CA ILE A 45 2.75 -2.95 8.56
C ILE A 45 3.17 -2.60 7.13
N VAL A 46 3.28 -3.62 6.29
CA VAL A 46 3.44 -3.43 4.85
C VAL A 46 2.09 -3.60 4.18
N ILE A 47 1.66 -2.60 3.42
CA ILE A 47 0.53 -2.69 2.49
C ILE A 47 1.09 -3.09 1.12
N GLU A 48 0.50 -4.11 0.50
CA GLU A 48 0.80 -4.51 -0.87
C GLU A 48 -0.42 -4.26 -1.76
N THR A 49 -0.16 -3.70 -2.95
CA THR A 49 -1.15 -3.50 -4.02
C THR A 49 -0.45 -3.56 -5.38
N ARG A 50 -1.16 -3.96 -6.43
CA ARG A 50 -0.70 -3.86 -7.83
C ARG A 50 -1.19 -2.58 -8.50
N ASP A 51 -2.13 -1.87 -7.87
CA ASP A 51 -2.69 -0.63 -8.39
C ASP A 51 -1.75 0.56 -8.12
N VAL A 52 -1.19 1.09 -9.20
CA VAL A 52 -0.28 2.25 -9.15
C VAL A 52 -0.99 3.52 -8.66
N MET A 53 -2.27 3.70 -8.98
CA MET A 53 -3.02 4.89 -8.58
C MET A 53 -3.36 4.82 -7.10
N PHE A 54 -3.73 3.65 -6.60
CA PHE A 54 -3.96 3.45 -5.18
C PHE A 54 -2.67 3.59 -4.37
N ALA A 55 -1.55 2.99 -4.82
CA ALA A 55 -0.25 3.17 -4.19
C ALA A 55 0.17 4.66 -4.14
N ARG A 56 -0.06 5.41 -5.23
CA ARG A 56 0.20 6.86 -5.26
C ARG A 56 -0.67 7.63 -4.27
N ASN A 57 -1.95 7.29 -4.16
CA ASN A 57 -2.85 7.97 -3.22
C ASN A 57 -2.41 7.74 -1.77
N ILE A 58 -2.01 6.51 -1.41
CA ILE A 58 -1.46 6.21 -0.09
C ILE A 58 -0.21 7.07 0.18
N GLN A 59 0.71 7.22 -0.80
CA GLN A 59 1.87 8.12 -0.62
C GLN A 59 1.46 9.58 -0.40
N VAL A 60 0.41 10.06 -1.06
CA VAL A 60 -0.08 11.44 -0.89
C VAL A 60 -0.70 11.63 0.49
N TRP A 61 -1.47 10.66 0.98
CA TRP A 61 -2.11 10.72 2.30
C TRP A 61 -1.12 10.47 3.45
N HIS A 62 -0.12 9.63 3.22
CA HIS A 62 0.90 9.21 4.17
C HIS A 62 2.31 9.48 3.61
N PRO A 63 2.74 10.75 3.54
CA PRO A 63 3.98 11.14 2.85
C PRO A 63 5.27 10.64 3.50
N SER A 64 5.21 10.15 4.75
CA SER A 64 6.33 9.52 5.45
C SER A 64 6.54 8.05 5.06
N CYS A 65 5.60 7.44 4.33
CA CYS A 65 5.66 6.03 4.00
C CYS A 65 6.84 5.71 3.08
N LYS A 66 7.43 4.54 3.27
CA LYS A 66 8.51 4.05 2.40
C LYS A 66 7.93 3.10 1.37
N VAL A 67 8.25 3.33 0.10
CA VAL A 67 7.74 2.50 -0.99
C VAL A 67 8.85 1.70 -1.64
N ASN A 68 8.58 0.42 -1.82
CA ASN A 68 9.42 -0.51 -2.55
C ASN A 68 8.60 -1.11 -3.69
N ILE A 69 9.13 -1.07 -4.91
CA ILE A 69 8.48 -1.59 -6.11
C ILE A 69 9.20 -2.88 -6.53
N LYS A 70 8.44 -3.95 -6.76
CA LYS A 70 8.99 -5.24 -7.21
C LYS A 70 8.38 -5.62 -8.56
N ASP A 71 9.19 -6.27 -9.39
CA ASP A 71 8.70 -7.05 -10.52
C ASP A 71 8.01 -8.34 -10.03
N LEU A 72 6.97 -8.75 -10.76
CA LEU A 72 6.19 -9.97 -10.54
C LEU A 72 6.47 -11.05 -11.61
#